data_AF-K1PKV1-F1
#
_entry.id   AF-K1PKV1-F1
#
_cell.length_a   1.000
_cell.length_b   1.000
_cell.length_c   1.000
_cell.angle_alpha   90.00
_cell.angle_beta   90.00
_cell.angle_gamma   90.00
#
_symmetry.space_group_name_H-M   'P 1'
#
loop_
_entity.id
_entity.type
_entity.pdbx_description
1 polymer ?
#
loop_
_entity_poly.entity_id
_entity_poly.type
_entity_poly.pdbx_seq_one_letter_code
_entity_poly.pdbx_strand_id
1 'polypeptide(L)'
;MHVCWHRSTSVSMRDHERAIKNQLSGYLLRKFKNSNGWQKLWVVFTNFCLFFFKTYQDDFPLASLPLLGYAVNTPEEEDSIHKDHVFKLQFKNHVYFFRAESEYTFERWMEVINSATNSARRIRLFSRLDSNQPIGS
;
A
#
# COMPACT_ATOMS: atom_id res chain seq x y z
N MET A 1 13.20 8.50 6.93
CA MET A 1 13.72 9.58 6.05
C MET A 1 14.10 9.12 4.64
N HIS A 2 14.72 7.94 4.44
CA HIS A 2 15.16 7.50 3.09
C HIS A 2 14.02 7.34 2.05
N VAL A 3 12.87 6.78 2.42
CA VAL A 3 11.76 6.57 1.46
C VAL A 3 11.21 7.88 0.90
N CYS A 4 11.08 8.91 1.75
CA CYS A 4 10.62 10.24 1.37
C CYS A 4 11.53 10.87 0.31
N TRP A 5 12.85 10.77 0.53
CA TRP A 5 13.87 11.23 -0.41
C TRP A 5 13.76 10.51 -1.77
N HIS A 6 13.74 9.17 -1.77
CA HIS A 6 13.69 8.38 -3.00
C HIS A 6 12.37 8.48 -3.77
N ARG A 7 11.28 8.90 -3.12
CA ARG A 7 9.95 8.97 -3.73
C ARG A 7 9.44 10.41 -3.88
N SER A 8 10.29 11.41 -3.63
CA SER A 8 9.96 12.84 -3.71
C SER A 8 8.64 13.16 -2.99
N THR A 9 8.50 12.67 -1.76
CA THR A 9 7.29 12.83 -0.95
C THR A 9 7.66 13.31 0.46
N SER A 10 6.72 13.92 1.16
CA SER A 10 6.88 14.36 2.55
C SER A 10 5.85 13.67 3.44
N VAL A 11 6.19 13.54 4.72
CA VAL A 11 5.33 12.99 5.76
C VAL A 11 5.32 13.99 6.89
N SER A 12 4.14 14.52 7.23
CA SER A 12 3.95 15.46 8.33
C SER A 12 3.78 14.75 9.67
N MET A 13 3.81 15.50 10.78
CA MET A 13 3.50 14.96 12.10
C MET A 13 2.07 14.42 12.18
N ARG A 14 1.11 15.08 11.52
CA ARG A 14 -0.28 14.61 11.44
C ARG A 14 -0.40 13.28 10.69
N ASP A 15 0.44 13.06 9.69
CA ASP A 15 0.50 11.78 8.99
C ASP A 15 1.03 10.69 9.93
N HIS A 16 2.06 10.98 10.73
CA HIS A 16 2.58 10.03 11.72
C HIS A 16 1.53 9.63 12.75
N GLU A 17 0.82 10.60 13.33
CA GLU A 17 -0.25 10.34 14.30
C GLU A 17 -1.34 9.42 13.72
N ARG A 18 -1.73 9.65 12.46
CA ARG A 18 -2.69 8.80 11.76
C ARG A 18 -2.15 7.39 11.55
N ALA A 19 -0.90 7.26 11.11
CA ALA A 19 -0.28 5.96 10.89
C ALA A 19 -0.14 5.14 12.18
N ILE A 20 0.12 5.79 13.31
CA ILE A 20 0.18 5.14 14.64
C ILE A 20 -1.20 4.61 15.04
N LYS A 21 -2.27 5.41 14.85
CA LYS A 21 -3.63 4.99 15.18
C LYS A 21 -4.19 3.89 14.27
N ASN A 22 -3.64 3.78 13.07
CA ASN A 22 -4.09 2.83 12.03
C ASN A 22 -3.16 1.62 11.88
N GLN A 23 -2.47 1.21 12.95
CA GLN A 23 -1.74 -0.04 12.95
C GLN A 23 -2.72 -1.22 12.83
N LEU A 24 -2.32 -2.22 12.04
CA LEU A 24 -3.14 -3.40 11.81
C LEU A 24 -2.24 -4.61 11.56
N SER A 25 -2.60 -5.76 12.12
CA SER A 25 -1.94 -7.02 11.84
C SER A 25 -2.95 -8.11 11.57
N GLY A 26 -2.63 -9.02 10.66
CA GLY A 26 -3.52 -10.11 10.31
C GLY A 26 -2.97 -11.01 9.22
N TYR A 27 -3.61 -12.16 9.03
CA TYR A 27 -3.29 -13.04 7.91
C TYR A 27 -3.87 -12.50 6.60
N LEU A 28 -3.03 -12.48 5.57
CA LEU A 28 -3.42 -12.19 4.19
C LEU A 28 -2.80 -13.22 3.26
N LEU A 29 -3.45 -13.45 2.12
CA LEU A 29 -2.80 -14.11 0.99
C LEU A 29 -2.19 -13.06 0.08
N ARG A 30 -0.91 -13.17 -0.26
CA ARG A 30 -0.23 -12.29 -1.22
C ARG A 30 0.01 -13.00 -2.55
N LYS A 31 -0.18 -12.29 -3.65
CA LYS A 31 0.20 -12.71 -5.01
C LYS A 31 0.93 -11.57 -5.72
N PHE A 32 2.04 -11.87 -6.39
CA PHE A 32 2.69 -10.94 -7.31
C PHE A 32 2.01 -11.03 -8.68
N LYS A 33 2.02 -9.93 -9.45
CA LYS A 33 1.41 -9.88 -10.80
C LYS A 33 1.75 -11.08 -11.68
N ASN A 34 3.03 -11.46 -11.75
CA ASN A 34 3.51 -12.51 -12.62
C ASN A 34 3.75 -13.86 -11.90
N SER A 35 3.16 -14.04 -10.71
CA SER A 35 3.30 -15.30 -9.96
C SER A 35 2.03 -16.14 -10.06
N ASN A 36 2.15 -17.46 -10.13
CA ASN A 36 0.98 -18.33 -10.28
C ASN A 36 0.23 -18.59 -8.96
N GLY A 37 0.90 -18.48 -7.80
CA GLY A 37 0.37 -18.87 -6.50
C GLY A 37 0.00 -17.71 -5.57
N TRP A 38 -0.83 -18.03 -4.57
CA TRP A 38 -1.11 -17.18 -3.42
C TRP A 38 -0.29 -17.67 -2.23
N GLN A 39 0.38 -16.76 -1.53
CA GLN A 39 1.19 -17.06 -0.35
C GLN A 39 0.50 -16.53 0.91
N LYS A 40 0.14 -17.42 1.85
CA LYS A 40 -0.36 -17.00 3.17
C LYS A 40 0.78 -16.43 4.00
N LEU A 41 0.59 -15.23 4.54
CA LEU A 41 1.57 -14.49 5.34
C LEU A 41 0.86 -13.84 6.52
N TRP A 42 1.55 -13.76 7.66
CA TRP A 42 1.18 -12.82 8.70
C TRP A 42 1.72 -11.44 8.31
N VAL A 43 0.83 -10.46 8.20
CA VAL A 43 1.17 -9.12 7.73
C VAL A 43 0.97 -8.14 8.86
N VAL A 44 1.97 -7.29 9.09
CA VAL A 44 1.90 -6.20 10.06
C VAL A 44 2.04 -4.88 9.29
N PHE A 45 1.05 -4.01 9.43
CA PHE A 45 1.07 -2.65 8.94
C PHE A 45 1.39 -1.68 10.08
N THR A 46 2.53 -1.01 9.97
CA THR A 46 2.95 0.05 10.88
C THR A 46 3.94 0.98 10.19
N ASN A 47 4.03 2.24 10.62
CA ASN A 47 5.00 3.21 10.11
C ASN A 47 4.99 3.31 8.57
N PHE A 48 3.80 3.37 7.95
CA PHE A 48 3.59 3.45 6.49
C PHE A 48 4.18 2.26 5.71
N CYS A 49 4.39 1.12 6.36
CA CYS A 49 5.08 -0.03 5.80
C CYS A 49 4.32 -1.33 6.12
N LEU A 50 4.28 -2.25 5.16
CA LEU A 50 3.89 -3.63 5.42
C LEU A 50 5.12 -4.46 5.73
N PHE A 51 5.06 -5.27 6.78
CA PHE A 51 6.05 -6.27 7.13
C PHE A 51 5.42 -7.65 6.97
N PHE A 52 6.14 -8.57 6.34
CA PHE A 52 5.66 -9.90 6.01
C PHE A 52 6.39 -10.95 6.83
N PHE A 53 5.65 -11.79 7.54
CA PHE A 53 6.18 -12.90 8.33
C PHE A 53 5.57 -14.21 7.82
N LYS A 54 6.25 -15.34 8.04
CA LYS A 54 5.70 -16.66 7.69
C LYS A 54 4.55 -16.99 8.64
N THR A 55 4.72 -16.70 9.93
CA THR A 55 3.73 -16.89 10.98
C THR A 55 3.68 -15.70 11.95
N TYR A 56 2.68 -15.66 12.83
CA TYR A 56 2.58 -14.61 13.85
C TYR A 56 3.61 -14.76 14.99
N GLN A 57 4.29 -15.91 15.09
CA GLN A 57 5.28 -16.21 16.12
C GLN A 57 6.72 -15.88 15.68
N ASP A 58 6.91 -15.51 14.41
CA ASP A 58 8.25 -15.24 13.89
C ASP A 58 8.76 -13.88 14.40
N ASP A 59 9.99 -13.85 14.90
CA ASP A 59 10.61 -12.61 15.41
C ASP A 59 11.05 -11.63 14.31
N PHE A 60 11.36 -12.16 13.12
CA PHE A 60 11.92 -11.37 12.02
C PHE A 60 11.07 -11.44 10.74
N PRO A 61 10.85 -10.30 10.06
CA PRO A 61 10.09 -10.29 8.82
C PRO A 61 10.92 -10.89 7.67
N LEU A 62 10.24 -11.64 6.80
CA LEU A 62 10.77 -12.12 5.52
C LEU A 62 11.09 -10.96 4.56
N ALA A 63 10.27 -9.92 4.60
CA ALA A 63 10.40 -8.74 3.74
C ALA A 63 9.59 -7.57 4.31
N SER A 64 9.85 -6.38 3.77
CA SER A 64 9.05 -5.18 4.03
C SER A 64 8.66 -4.49 2.72
N LEU A 65 7.54 -3.76 2.73
CA LEU A 65 7.02 -3.00 1.60
C LEU A 65 6.58 -1.61 2.08
N PRO A 66 7.42 -0.57 1.88
CA PRO A 66 7.05 0.80 2.20
C PRO A 66 5.94 1.27 1.26
N LEU A 67 4.85 1.81 1.79
CA LEU A 67 3.64 2.16 1.04
C LEU A 67 3.57 3.60 0.56
N LEU A 68 4.50 4.48 0.96
CA LEU A 68 4.47 5.89 0.54
C LEU A 68 4.47 6.03 -0.99
N GLY A 69 3.38 6.54 -1.57
CA GLY A 69 3.22 6.70 -3.01
C GLY A 69 2.60 5.50 -3.75
N TYR A 70 2.36 4.37 -3.07
CA TYR A 70 1.50 3.31 -3.62
C TYR A 70 0.05 3.80 -3.71
N ALA A 71 -0.70 3.28 -4.67
CA ALA A 71 -2.15 3.35 -4.70
C ALA A 71 -2.73 2.03 -4.19
N VAL A 72 -3.87 2.11 -3.50
CA VAL A 72 -4.66 0.96 -3.06
C VAL A 72 -6.02 1.02 -3.76
N ASN A 73 -6.35 -0.02 -4.52
CA ASN A 73 -7.59 -0.12 -5.29
C ASN A 73 -8.10 -1.56 -5.26
N THR A 74 -9.27 -1.83 -5.83
CA THR A 74 -9.66 -3.19 -6.22
C THR A 74 -8.90 -3.61 -7.50
N PRO A 75 -8.70 -4.93 -7.76
CA PRO A 75 -8.23 -5.41 -9.05
C PRO A 75 -9.14 -4.97 -10.20
N GLU A 76 -8.55 -4.77 -11.37
CA GLU A 76 -9.24 -4.48 -12.62
C GLU A 76 -9.43 -5.78 -13.43
N GLU A 77 -10.23 -5.77 -14.48
CA GLU A 77 -10.49 -6.97 -15.30
C GLU A 77 -9.19 -7.52 -15.93
N GLU A 78 -8.29 -6.64 -16.35
CA GLU A 78 -7.01 -6.99 -16.97
C GLU A 78 -6.04 -7.67 -15.99
N ASP A 79 -6.26 -7.53 -14.67
CA ASP A 79 -5.47 -8.23 -13.67
C ASP A 79 -5.80 -9.74 -13.60
N SER A 80 -6.91 -10.17 -14.21
CA SER A 80 -7.36 -11.58 -14.23
C SER A 80 -7.44 -12.21 -12.83
N ILE A 81 -7.93 -11.44 -11.86
CA ILE A 81 -8.10 -11.88 -10.47
C ILE A 81 -9.57 -12.24 -10.21
N HIS A 82 -9.88 -13.53 -10.21
CA HIS A 82 -11.22 -14.05 -9.96
C HIS A 82 -11.38 -14.57 -8.53
N LYS A 83 -11.14 -13.70 -7.53
CA LYS A 83 -11.33 -14.00 -6.11
C LYS A 83 -11.91 -12.79 -5.39
N ASP A 84 -12.78 -13.05 -4.43
CA ASP A 84 -13.36 -12.00 -3.58
C ASP A 84 -12.36 -11.49 -2.54
N HIS A 85 -12.65 -10.31 -2.00
CA HIS A 85 -11.92 -9.66 -0.91
C HIS A 85 -10.44 -9.38 -1.25
N VAL A 86 -10.17 -9.05 -2.52
CA VAL A 86 -8.83 -8.74 -3.01
C VAL A 86 -8.65 -7.25 -3.17
N PHE A 87 -7.55 -6.72 -2.64
CA PHE A 87 -7.05 -5.39 -2.93
C PHE A 87 -5.73 -5.44 -3.71
N LYS A 88 -5.53 -4.43 -4.55
CA LYS A 88 -4.38 -4.20 -5.41
C LYS A 88 -3.56 -3.04 -4.84
N LEU A 89 -2.28 -3.31 -4.60
CA LEU A 89 -1.27 -2.30 -4.30
C LEU A 89 -0.39 -2.06 -5.52
N GLN A 90 -0.35 -0.82 -6.01
CA GLN A 90 0.43 -0.46 -7.20
C GLN A 90 1.30 0.77 -6.99
N PHE A 91 2.57 0.67 -7.40
CA PHE A 91 3.48 1.79 -7.52
C PHE A 91 4.36 1.63 -8.76
N LYS A 92 4.17 2.52 -9.75
CA LYS A 92 4.82 2.40 -11.06
C LYS A 92 4.51 0.99 -11.64
N ASN A 93 5.55 0.19 -11.90
CA ASN A 93 5.44 -1.16 -12.45
C ASN A 93 5.31 -2.25 -11.36
N HIS A 94 5.43 -1.90 -10.08
CA HIS A 94 5.27 -2.84 -8.98
C HIS A 94 3.79 -3.02 -8.66
N VAL A 95 3.30 -4.25 -8.80
CA VAL A 95 1.89 -4.61 -8.56
C VAL A 95 1.84 -5.84 -7.65
N TYR A 96 1.07 -5.72 -6.57
CA TYR A 96 0.82 -6.78 -5.60
C TYR A 96 -0.68 -6.91 -5.37
N PHE A 97 -1.14 -8.14 -5.21
CA PHE A 97 -2.51 -8.46 -4.83
C PHE A 97 -2.52 -9.09 -3.45
N PHE A 98 -3.48 -8.68 -2.64
CA PHE A 98 -3.67 -9.18 -1.29
C PHE A 98 -5.12 -9.56 -1.08
N ARG A 99 -5.35 -10.78 -0.58
CA ARG A 99 -6.69 -11.28 -0.27
C ARG A 99 -6.88 -11.39 1.24
N ALA A 100 -7.95 -10.78 1.74
CA ALA A 100 -8.41 -10.94 3.11
C ALA A 100 -9.37 -12.14 3.23
N GLU A 101 -9.65 -12.56 4.46
CA GLU A 101 -10.50 -13.71 4.73
C GLU A 101 -12.00 -13.40 4.63
N SER A 102 -12.38 -12.15 4.91
CA SER A 102 -13.76 -11.68 4.96
C SER A 102 -13.90 -10.29 4.38
N GLU A 103 -15.13 -9.90 4.04
CA GLU A 103 -15.47 -8.53 3.61
C GLU A 103 -15.05 -7.49 4.66
N TYR A 104 -15.40 -7.71 5.93
CA TYR A 104 -15.01 -6.83 7.03
C TYR A 104 -13.49 -6.60 7.11
N THR A 105 -12.71 -7.69 7.06
CA THR A 105 -11.25 -7.57 7.13
C THR A 105 -10.69 -6.90 5.88
N PHE A 106 -11.25 -7.18 4.71
CA PHE A 106 -10.90 -6.49 3.45
C PHE A 106 -11.13 -4.98 3.53
N GLU A 107 -12.30 -4.54 3.95
CA GLU A 107 -12.64 -3.13 4.12
C GLU A 107 -11.69 -2.47 5.12
N ARG A 108 -11.41 -3.13 6.24
CA ARG A 108 -10.50 -2.61 7.25
C ARG A 108 -9.07 -2.45 6.74
N TRP A 109 -8.56 -3.43 5.97
CA TRP A 109 -7.25 -3.35 5.34
C TRP A 109 -7.18 -2.21 4.31
N MET A 110 -8.21 -2.07 3.47
CA MET A 110 -8.33 -0.96 2.51
C MET A 110 -8.29 0.39 3.23
N GLU A 111 -9.08 0.55 4.29
CA GLU A 111 -9.18 1.79 5.07
C GLU A 111 -7.83 2.24 5.64
N VAL A 112 -7.16 1.35 6.40
CA VAL A 112 -5.89 1.70 7.07
C VAL A 112 -4.78 1.99 6.06
N ILE A 113 -4.69 1.21 4.99
CA ILE A 113 -3.69 1.40 3.93
C ILE A 113 -3.96 2.72 3.19
N ASN A 114 -5.22 3.00 2.84
CA ASN A 114 -5.60 4.22 2.13
C ASN A 114 -5.28 5.48 2.96
N SER A 115 -5.39 5.39 4.29
CA SER A 115 -5.00 6.49 5.19
C SER A 115 -3.51 6.86 5.11
N ALA A 116 -2.65 5.90 4.75
CA ALA A 116 -1.20 6.07 4.67
C ALA A 116 -0.68 6.39 3.26
N THR A 117 -1.45 6.05 2.22
CA THR A 117 -1.09 6.31 0.83
C THR A 117 -1.57 7.67 0.33
N ASN A 118 -2.69 8.19 0.85
CA ASN A 118 -3.31 9.42 0.35
C ASN A 118 -2.48 10.70 0.58
N SER A 119 -1.65 10.76 1.63
CA SER A 119 -0.75 11.91 1.85
C SER A 119 0.22 12.11 0.67
N ALA A 120 0.62 11.03 0.00
CA ALA A 120 1.47 11.09 -1.19
C ALA A 120 0.71 11.47 -2.47
N ARG A 121 -0.59 11.15 -2.60
CA ARG A 121 -1.41 11.51 -3.77
C ARG A 121 -1.69 13.01 -3.85
N ARG A 122 -1.89 13.66 -2.70
CA ARG A 122 -2.16 15.11 -2.64
C ARG A 122 -1.03 15.92 -3.27
N ILE A 123 0.22 15.53 -3.03
CA ILE A 123 1.40 16.24 -3.54
C ILE A 123 1.58 16.07 -5.06
N ARG A 124 1.29 14.88 -5.62
CA ARG A 124 1.38 14.65 -7.08
C ARG A 124 0.40 15.50 -7.89
N LEU A 125 -0.76 15.82 -7.32
CA LEU A 125 -1.72 16.72 -7.96
C LEU A 125 -1.19 18.16 -7.98
N PHE A 126 -0.59 18.63 -6.88
CA PHE A 126 0.03 19.95 -6.82
C PHE A 126 1.24 20.08 -7.75
N SER A 127 2.11 19.07 -7.82
CA SER A 127 3.26 19.10 -8.74
C SER A 127 2.88 19.07 -10.23
N ARG A 128 1.71 18.53 -10.58
CA ARG A 128 1.20 18.50 -11.96
C ARG A 128 0.50 19.79 -12.38
N LEU A 129 -0.06 20.54 -11.44
CA LEU A 129 -0.71 21.82 -11.72
C LEU A 129 0.32 22.93 -11.99
N ASP A 130 1.48 22.90 -11.34
CA ASP A 130 2.57 23.85 -11.57
C ASP A 130 3.31 23.65 -12.91
N SER A 131 3.24 22.44 -13.51
CA SER A 131 3.91 22.14 -14.78
C SER A 131 3.14 22.60 -16.03
N ASN A 132 1.96 23.22 -15.89
CA ASN A 132 1.08 23.58 -17.01
C ASN A 132 0.96 25.10 -17.27
N GLN A 133 1.90 25.93 -16.82
CA GLN A 133 1.97 27.33 -17.29
C GLN A 133 2.66 27.40 -18.66
N PRO A 134 1.99 27.89 -19.73
CA PRO A 134 2.67 28.17 -20.99
C PRO A 134 3.68 29.31 -20.79
N ILE A 135 4.90 29.11 -21.28
CA ILE A 135 5.93 30.14 -21.37
C ILE A 135 5.34 31.28 -22.23
N GLY A 136 5.31 32.48 -21.66
CA GLY A 136 4.61 33.65 -22.17
C GLY A 136 4.90 33.98 -23.64
N SER A 137 3.87 34.53 -24.28
CA SER A 137 3.94 35.30 -25.52
C SER A 137 4.50 36.70 -25.27
#